data_AF-A0A948M4N2-F1
#
_entry.id   AF-A0A948M4N2-F1
#
_cell.length_a   1.000
_cell.length_b   1.000
_cell.length_c   1.000
_cell.angle_alpha   90.00
_cell.angle_beta   90.00
_cell.angle_gamma   90.00
#
_symmetry.space_group_name_H-M   'P 1'
#
loop_
_entity.id
_entity.type
_entity.pdbx_description
1 polymer ?
#
loop_
_entity_poly.entity_id
_entity_poly.type
_entity_poly.pdbx_seq_one_letter_code
_entity_poly.pdbx_strand_id
1 'polypeptide(L)'
;MPKDKVTFQQIADSKGKHKITMLTAYDYPLGSIADEAGIDIILVGDSLANVVLGLDSTKDVTLEQMLYHTQAVRRAVKNALLVGDMPFEAYQLDSADALNNARRFIDEAGCNAVKLEWFAKCAQITGQIIKSGIPVMGHIGLTPQTADKLGGFRVQGKDAEQAVELIRQAKALEKEGCFALILECVPERIAGIITQGISIPTIGIGAGRYCDGQVLVIHDLIGLSGIHLPKFVKKFVDARSVILAAIEQYAQEVRKGIFPSREHSYEIKDAEFDKVKKAL
;
A
#
# COMPACT_ATOMS: atom_id res chain seq x y z
N MET A 1 -11.47 0.28 23.21
CA MET A 1 -10.99 -1.08 23.57
C MET A 1 -9.76 -1.34 22.70
N PRO A 2 -8.71 -2.00 23.22
CA PRO A 2 -7.64 -2.49 22.34
C PRO A 2 -8.30 -3.36 21.27
N LYS A 3 -8.07 -3.05 19.99
CA LYS A 3 -8.51 -3.93 18.90
C LYS A 3 -7.59 -5.16 18.95
N ASP A 4 -8.16 -6.36 18.88
CA ASP A 4 -7.35 -7.57 18.76
C ASP A 4 -6.58 -7.55 17.43
N LYS A 5 -5.40 -8.17 17.42
CA LYS A 5 -4.58 -8.30 16.21
C LYS A 5 -5.37 -9.06 15.13
N VAL A 6 -5.44 -8.49 13.93
CA VAL A 6 -6.09 -9.08 12.77
C VAL A 6 -5.31 -10.31 12.30
N THR A 7 -6.03 -11.40 12.09
CA THR A 7 -5.49 -12.70 11.68
C THR A 7 -5.98 -13.07 10.28
N PHE A 8 -5.24 -13.96 9.60
CA PHE A 8 -5.67 -14.53 8.33
C PHE A 8 -7.05 -15.20 8.42
N GLN A 9 -7.35 -15.85 9.55
CA GLN A 9 -8.65 -16.46 9.79
C GLN A 9 -9.77 -15.42 9.85
N GLN A 10 -9.57 -14.30 10.54
CA GLN A 10 -10.55 -13.20 10.57
C GLN A 10 -10.78 -12.59 9.18
N ILE A 11 -9.72 -12.45 8.37
CA ILE A 11 -9.83 -12.00 6.98
C ILE A 11 -10.67 -12.99 6.15
N ALA A 12 -10.39 -14.29 6.26
CA ALA A 12 -11.17 -15.32 5.59
C ALA A 12 -12.65 -15.33 6.04
N ASP A 13 -12.88 -15.26 7.35
CA ASP A 13 -14.23 -15.30 7.95
C ASP A 13 -15.08 -14.06 7.61
N SER A 14 -14.45 -12.96 7.20
CA SER A 14 -15.11 -11.72 6.80
C SER A 14 -15.82 -11.83 5.45
N LYS A 15 -15.40 -12.77 4.60
CA LYS A 15 -15.98 -12.98 3.26
C LYS A 15 -17.51 -13.11 3.34
N GLY A 16 -18.21 -12.27 2.57
CA GLY A 16 -19.68 -12.23 2.55
C GLY A 16 -20.38 -11.74 3.84
N LYS A 17 -19.64 -11.40 4.91
CA LYS A 17 -20.19 -10.95 6.20
C LYS A 17 -19.87 -9.49 6.49
N HIS A 18 -18.60 -9.10 6.37
CA HIS A 18 -18.11 -7.75 6.67
C HIS A 18 -17.14 -7.30 5.59
N LYS A 19 -17.16 -6.00 5.25
CA LYS A 19 -16.25 -5.46 4.25
C LYS A 19 -14.87 -5.26 4.84
N ILE A 20 -13.86 -5.89 4.22
CA ILE A 20 -12.47 -5.74 4.63
C ILE A 20 -11.96 -4.37 4.17
N THR A 21 -11.37 -3.64 5.10
CA THR A 21 -10.72 -2.35 4.85
C THR A 21 -9.22 -2.55 4.65
N MET A 22 -8.70 -2.05 3.55
CA MET A 22 -7.27 -2.11 3.23
C MET A 22 -6.79 -0.73 2.79
N LEU A 23 -5.60 -0.35 3.22
CA LEU A 23 -5.01 0.95 2.87
C LEU A 23 -3.51 0.82 2.73
N THR A 24 -2.91 1.54 1.79
CA THR A 24 -1.45 1.58 1.73
C THR A 24 -0.86 2.43 2.85
N ALA A 25 0.36 2.11 3.27
CA ALA A 25 1.19 2.98 4.09
C ALA A 25 2.66 2.71 3.77
N TYR A 26 3.51 3.73 3.93
CA TYR A 26 4.91 3.66 3.48
C TYR A 26 5.92 4.16 4.53
N ASP A 27 5.43 4.67 5.65
CA ASP A 27 6.25 5.19 6.73
C ASP A 27 5.59 4.95 8.09
N TYR A 28 6.32 5.30 9.16
CA TYR A 28 5.85 5.13 10.52
C TYR A 28 4.59 5.96 10.82
N PRO A 29 4.54 7.29 10.55
CA PRO A 29 3.35 8.10 10.87
C PRO A 29 2.07 7.61 10.20
N LEU A 30 2.09 7.37 8.88
CA LEU A 30 0.92 6.90 8.15
C LEU A 30 0.52 5.49 8.56
N GLY A 31 1.49 4.61 8.83
CA GLY A 31 1.24 3.28 9.37
C GLY A 31 0.55 3.33 10.74
N SER A 32 0.96 4.24 11.63
CA SER A 32 0.37 4.41 12.97
C SER A 32 -1.06 4.90 12.88
N ILE A 33 -1.29 5.94 12.07
CA ILE A 33 -2.63 6.52 11.86
C ILE A 33 -3.59 5.48 11.26
N ALA A 34 -3.14 4.70 10.27
CA ALA A 34 -3.95 3.65 9.66
C ALA A 34 -4.29 2.52 10.65
N ASP A 35 -3.33 2.11 11.48
CA ASP A 35 -3.55 1.08 12.52
C ASP A 35 -4.48 1.58 13.63
N GLU A 36 -4.36 2.85 14.04
CA GLU A 36 -5.23 3.48 15.05
C GLU A 36 -6.66 3.68 14.54
N ALA A 37 -6.84 4.05 13.27
CA ALA A 37 -8.14 4.03 12.60
C ALA A 37 -8.72 2.60 12.52
N GLY A 38 -7.84 1.60 12.65
CA GLY A 38 -8.09 0.17 12.62
C GLY A 38 -8.61 -0.30 11.27
N ILE A 39 -7.82 0.06 10.25
CA ILE A 39 -7.76 -0.62 8.96
C ILE A 39 -7.39 -2.09 9.20
N ASP A 40 -8.07 -3.02 8.52
CA ASP A 40 -7.85 -4.46 8.72
C ASP A 40 -6.51 -4.93 8.13
N ILE A 41 -6.16 -4.41 6.94
CA ILE A 41 -4.94 -4.75 6.21
C ILE A 41 -4.18 -3.49 5.80
N ILE A 42 -2.91 -3.39 6.17
CA ILE A 42 -2.02 -2.32 5.71
C ILE A 42 -1.07 -2.89 4.66
N LEU A 43 -0.99 -2.23 3.50
CA LEU A 43 -0.13 -2.63 2.39
C LEU A 43 1.03 -1.68 2.20
N VAL A 44 2.25 -2.20 2.26
CA VAL A 44 3.43 -1.50 1.74
C VAL A 44 3.53 -1.87 0.26
N GLY A 45 2.83 -1.11 -0.57
CA GLY A 45 2.70 -1.35 -2.01
C GLY A 45 3.80 -0.68 -2.83
N ASP A 46 4.17 -1.27 -3.96
CA ASP A 46 5.15 -0.71 -4.90
C ASP A 46 4.72 0.64 -5.51
N SER A 47 3.44 1.00 -5.40
CA SER A 47 2.90 2.36 -5.58
C SER A 47 3.71 3.46 -4.88
N LEU A 48 4.51 3.13 -3.85
CA LEU A 48 5.47 4.05 -3.23
C LEU A 48 6.49 4.62 -4.23
N ALA A 49 6.78 3.90 -5.30
CA ALA A 49 7.61 4.38 -6.40
C ALA A 49 7.11 5.74 -6.89
N ASN A 50 5.81 5.86 -7.15
CA ASN A 50 5.23 7.09 -7.67
C ASN A 50 4.95 8.10 -6.55
N VAL A 51 4.26 7.68 -5.48
CA VAL A 51 3.70 8.64 -4.50
C VAL A 51 4.68 9.06 -3.40
N VAL A 52 5.77 8.30 -3.20
CA VAL A 52 6.80 8.59 -2.20
C VAL A 52 8.12 8.98 -2.87
N LEU A 53 8.58 8.18 -3.84
CA LEU A 53 9.89 8.35 -4.46
C LEU A 53 9.87 9.24 -5.71
N GLY A 54 8.69 9.55 -6.25
CA GLY A 54 8.55 10.37 -7.47
C GLY A 54 9.09 9.71 -8.74
N LEU A 55 9.22 8.38 -8.75
CA LEU A 55 9.59 7.60 -9.93
C LEU A 55 8.42 7.57 -10.92
N ASP A 56 8.74 7.47 -12.21
CA ASP A 56 7.74 7.42 -13.28
C ASP A 56 6.98 6.08 -13.32
N SER A 57 7.62 5.00 -12.86
CA SER A 57 7.09 3.63 -12.93
C SER A 57 7.30 2.87 -11.62
N THR A 58 6.34 2.01 -11.27
CA THR A 58 6.51 1.07 -10.14
C THR A 58 7.57 0.00 -10.42
N LYS A 59 8.01 -0.16 -11.67
CA LYS A 59 9.11 -1.07 -12.03
C LYS A 59 10.47 -0.61 -11.53
N ASP A 60 10.62 0.68 -11.26
CA ASP A 60 11.90 1.29 -10.92
C ASP A 60 12.20 1.19 -9.40
N VAL A 61 11.24 0.72 -8.60
CA VAL A 61 11.46 0.51 -7.17
C VAL A 61 12.22 -0.81 -6.95
N THR A 62 13.24 -0.73 -6.11
CA THR A 62 14.11 -1.87 -5.79
C THR A 62 13.58 -2.69 -4.62
N LEU A 63 14.03 -3.94 -4.51
CA LEU A 63 13.76 -4.79 -3.35
C LEU A 63 14.17 -4.13 -2.03
N GLU A 64 15.35 -3.50 -1.98
CA GLU A 64 15.86 -2.84 -0.76
C GLU A 64 14.98 -1.66 -0.33
N GLN A 65 14.47 -0.88 -1.28
CA GLN A 65 13.52 0.20 -0.99
C GLN A 65 12.21 -0.37 -0.43
N MET A 66 11.69 -1.45 -1.02
CA MET A 66 10.47 -2.10 -0.51
C MET A 66 10.65 -2.66 0.91
N LEU A 67 11.79 -3.31 1.18
CA LEU A 67 12.11 -3.83 2.52
C LEU A 67 12.25 -2.68 3.54
N TYR A 68 12.94 -1.60 3.18
CA TYR A 68 13.11 -0.43 4.04
C TYR A 68 11.78 0.21 4.45
N HIS A 69 10.90 0.48 3.48
CA HIS A 69 9.58 1.04 3.75
C HIS A 69 8.70 0.06 4.55
N THR A 70 8.83 -1.24 4.29
CA THR A 70 8.11 -2.27 5.06
C THR A 70 8.56 -2.29 6.52
N GLN A 71 9.86 -2.18 6.79
CA GLN A 71 10.40 -2.06 8.16
C GLN A 71 9.91 -0.79 8.87
N ALA A 72 9.82 0.34 8.16
CA ALA A 72 9.30 1.58 8.71
C ALA A 72 7.84 1.42 9.17
N VAL A 73 6.98 0.83 8.34
CA VAL A 73 5.57 0.59 8.65
C VAL A 73 5.41 -0.49 9.74
N ARG A 74 6.23 -1.55 9.72
CA ARG A 74 6.23 -2.58 10.77
C ARG A 74 6.41 -2.00 12.17
N ARG A 75 7.26 -0.98 12.33
CA ARG A 75 7.46 -0.29 13.62
C ARG A 75 6.19 0.41 14.12
N ALA A 76 5.27 0.76 13.23
CA ALA A 76 4.04 1.48 13.56
C ALA A 76 2.84 0.55 13.79
N VAL A 77 2.66 -0.45 12.94
CA VAL A 77 1.49 -1.33 12.96
C VAL A 77 1.50 -2.21 14.22
N LYS A 78 0.36 -2.29 14.92
CA LYS A 78 0.20 -3.14 16.10
C LYS A 78 -0.88 -4.21 15.89
N ASN A 79 -1.97 -3.85 15.21
CA ASN A 79 -3.17 -4.66 15.11
C ASN A 79 -3.44 -5.14 13.69
N ALA A 80 -3.27 -4.30 12.68
CA ALA A 80 -3.57 -4.64 11.28
C ALA A 80 -2.65 -5.76 10.75
N LEU A 81 -3.16 -6.49 9.76
CA LEU A 81 -2.34 -7.42 8.99
C LEU A 81 -1.44 -6.64 8.03
N LEU A 82 -0.12 -6.74 8.19
CA LEU A 82 0.84 -6.03 7.33
C LEU A 82 1.22 -6.89 6.12
N VAL A 83 1.00 -6.38 4.92
CA VAL A 83 1.38 -7.03 3.66
C VAL A 83 2.49 -6.21 2.99
N GLY A 84 3.57 -6.88 2.59
CA GLY A 84 4.65 -6.29 1.80
C GLY A 84 4.52 -6.68 0.34
N ASP A 85 4.65 -5.73 -0.58
CA ASP A 85 4.58 -6.01 -2.01
C ASP A 85 5.96 -6.39 -2.57
N MET A 86 6.04 -7.52 -3.27
CA MET A 86 7.29 -7.87 -3.93
C MET A 86 7.41 -7.07 -5.23
N PRO A 87 8.49 -6.29 -5.42
CA PRO A 87 8.61 -5.42 -6.58
C PRO A 87 8.87 -6.23 -7.85
N PHE A 88 8.82 -5.54 -8.99
CA PHE A 88 9.16 -6.10 -10.29
C PHE A 88 10.56 -6.76 -10.26
N GLU A 89 10.72 -7.85 -11.01
CA GLU A 89 11.88 -8.75 -11.05
C GLU A 89 12.20 -9.55 -9.77
N ALA A 90 11.66 -9.16 -8.61
CA ALA A 90 11.93 -9.86 -7.35
C ALA A 90 11.34 -11.28 -7.29
N TYR A 91 10.42 -11.64 -8.19
CA TYR A 91 9.78 -12.96 -8.19
C TYR A 91 9.48 -13.55 -9.58
N GLN A 92 9.71 -12.78 -10.66
CA GLN A 92 9.37 -13.19 -12.02
C GLN A 92 10.49 -13.94 -12.73
N LEU A 93 11.76 -13.73 -12.32
CA LEU A 93 12.93 -14.25 -13.00
C LEU A 93 13.25 -15.69 -12.61
N ASP A 94 13.60 -15.91 -11.34
CA ASP A 94 13.97 -17.22 -10.79
C ASP A 94 13.14 -17.59 -9.57
N SER A 95 12.77 -18.88 -9.46
CA SER A 95 11.92 -19.37 -8.38
C SER A 95 12.59 -19.42 -7.01
N ALA A 96 13.90 -19.69 -6.96
CA ALA A 96 14.65 -19.70 -5.71
C ALA A 96 14.82 -18.28 -5.19
N ASP A 97 15.10 -17.33 -6.09
CA ASP A 97 15.16 -15.90 -5.74
C ASP A 97 13.80 -15.38 -5.27
N ALA A 98 12.70 -15.77 -5.93
CA ALA A 98 11.35 -15.42 -5.49
C ALA A 98 11.08 -15.85 -4.04
N LEU A 99 11.44 -17.10 -3.69
CA LEU A 99 11.29 -17.60 -2.34
C LEU A 99 12.19 -16.89 -1.34
N ASN A 100 13.47 -16.67 -1.68
CA ASN A 100 14.42 -15.98 -0.81
C ASN A 100 13.98 -14.54 -0.55
N ASN A 101 13.52 -13.83 -1.58
CA ASN A 101 13.01 -12.47 -1.45
C ASN A 101 11.74 -12.44 -0.62
N ALA A 102 10.81 -13.38 -0.81
CA ALA A 102 9.63 -13.50 0.05
C ALA A 102 9.99 -13.75 1.52
N ARG A 103 11.01 -14.58 1.79
CA ARG A 103 11.53 -14.79 3.16
C ARG A 103 12.07 -13.50 3.76
N ARG A 104 12.82 -12.69 3.00
CA ARG A 104 13.31 -11.38 3.47
C ARG A 104 12.18 -10.46 3.90
N PHE A 105 11.07 -10.42 3.16
CA PHE A 105 9.90 -9.62 3.58
C PHE A 105 9.34 -10.04 4.95
N ILE A 106 9.33 -11.34 5.25
CA ILE A 106 8.86 -11.87 6.54
C ILE A 106 9.91 -11.66 7.64
N ASP A 107 11.15 -12.12 7.40
CA ASP A 107 12.18 -12.24 8.43
C ASP A 107 12.92 -10.90 8.67
N GLU A 108 13.26 -10.20 7.59
CA GLU A 108 14.02 -8.94 7.64
C GLU A 108 13.08 -7.73 7.78
N ALA A 109 11.96 -7.71 7.04
CA ALA A 109 11.06 -6.57 7.06
C ALA A 109 9.89 -6.70 8.05
N GLY A 110 9.56 -7.92 8.49
CA GLY A 110 8.57 -8.18 9.54
C GLY A 110 7.11 -8.09 9.09
N CYS A 111 6.81 -8.09 7.79
CA CYS A 111 5.42 -8.18 7.34
C CYS A 111 4.85 -9.58 7.59
N ASN A 112 3.53 -9.71 7.56
CA ASN A 112 2.83 -10.96 7.81
C ASN A 112 2.66 -11.80 6.55
N ALA A 113 2.62 -11.15 5.38
CA ALA A 113 2.40 -11.77 4.09
C ALA A 113 3.05 -10.95 2.97
N VAL A 114 3.17 -11.58 1.79
CA VAL A 114 3.61 -10.90 0.56
C VAL A 114 2.47 -10.74 -0.45
N LYS A 115 2.49 -9.68 -1.26
CA LYS A 115 1.65 -9.52 -2.46
C LYS A 115 2.44 -9.89 -3.71
N LEU A 116 1.82 -10.64 -4.62
CA LEU A 116 2.37 -10.95 -5.94
C LEU A 116 1.38 -10.58 -7.06
N GLU A 117 1.85 -9.88 -8.07
CA GLU A 117 1.07 -9.60 -9.28
C GLU A 117 1.13 -10.73 -10.29
N TRP A 118 0.01 -10.95 -10.98
CA TRP A 118 -0.10 -11.99 -11.98
C TRP A 118 0.89 -11.82 -13.14
N PHE A 119 1.48 -12.95 -13.53
CA PHE A 119 2.30 -13.15 -14.72
C PHE A 119 2.24 -14.62 -15.12
N ALA A 120 2.87 -15.00 -16.23
CA ALA A 120 2.74 -16.33 -16.83
C ALA A 120 3.05 -17.51 -15.88
N LYS A 121 4.01 -17.37 -14.95
CA LYS A 121 4.38 -18.43 -13.99
C LYS A 121 3.88 -18.17 -12.57
N CYS A 122 2.94 -17.22 -12.39
CA CYS A 122 2.53 -16.75 -11.07
C CYS A 122 2.01 -17.85 -10.15
N ALA A 123 1.14 -18.74 -10.66
CA ALA A 123 0.60 -19.84 -9.87
C ALA A 123 1.71 -20.78 -9.33
N GLN A 124 2.67 -21.15 -10.19
CA GLN A 124 3.79 -22.01 -9.79
C GLN A 124 4.63 -21.37 -8.67
N ILE A 125 5.03 -20.11 -8.83
CA ILE A 125 5.84 -19.38 -7.85
C ILE A 125 5.07 -19.18 -6.54
N THR A 126 3.80 -18.79 -6.64
CA THR A 126 2.90 -18.61 -5.50
C THR A 126 2.79 -19.88 -4.68
N GLY A 127 2.53 -21.02 -5.34
CA GLY A 127 2.44 -22.32 -4.67
C GLY A 127 3.74 -22.73 -3.97
N GLN A 128 4.90 -22.41 -4.53
CA GLN A 128 6.20 -22.67 -3.88
C GLN A 128 6.39 -21.81 -2.62
N ILE A 129 6.06 -20.53 -2.70
CA ILE A 129 6.15 -19.60 -1.56
C ILE A 129 5.19 -20.04 -0.44
N ILE A 130 3.94 -20.37 -0.77
CA ILE A 130 2.94 -20.82 0.21
C ILE A 130 3.36 -22.14 0.87
N LYS A 131 3.84 -23.12 0.09
CA LYS A 131 4.34 -24.40 0.65
C LYS A 131 5.53 -24.22 1.60
N SER A 132 6.25 -23.10 1.50
CA SER A 132 7.35 -22.76 2.40
C SER A 132 6.89 -22.12 3.72
N GLY A 133 5.58 -21.89 3.89
CA GLY A 133 4.97 -21.30 5.08
C GLY A 133 4.72 -19.79 5.00
N ILE A 134 4.91 -19.17 3.84
CA ILE A 134 4.73 -17.72 3.65
C ILE A 134 3.35 -17.44 3.06
N PRO A 135 2.48 -16.69 3.76
CA PRO A 135 1.16 -16.31 3.23
C PRO A 135 1.30 -15.35 2.03
N VAL A 136 0.48 -15.58 0.99
CA VAL A 136 0.48 -14.77 -0.23
C VAL A 136 -0.90 -14.18 -0.49
N MET A 137 -0.92 -12.88 -0.78
CA MET A 137 -2.05 -12.18 -1.39
C MET A 137 -1.82 -12.11 -2.90
N GLY A 138 -2.75 -12.63 -3.69
CA GLY A 138 -2.68 -12.53 -5.15
C GLY A 138 -3.12 -11.16 -5.65
N HIS A 139 -2.68 -10.77 -6.84
CA HIS A 139 -3.18 -9.59 -7.55
C HIS A 139 -3.40 -9.88 -9.05
N ILE A 140 -4.64 -9.76 -9.52
CA ILE A 140 -5.03 -9.89 -10.92
C ILE A 140 -5.83 -8.66 -11.40
N GLY A 141 -6.07 -8.56 -12.70
CA GLY A 141 -6.65 -7.38 -13.33
C GLY A 141 -5.54 -6.55 -13.95
N LEU A 142 -5.61 -5.23 -13.78
CA LEU A 142 -4.49 -4.37 -14.14
C LEU A 142 -3.34 -4.60 -13.15
N THR A 143 -2.23 -5.16 -13.63
CA THR A 143 -1.01 -5.35 -12.83
C THR A 143 0.02 -4.30 -13.26
N PRO A 144 0.23 -3.21 -12.48
CA PRO A 144 1.12 -2.11 -12.84
C PRO A 144 2.51 -2.55 -13.29
N GLN A 145 3.08 -3.58 -12.65
CA GLN A 145 4.40 -4.12 -13.00
C GLN A 145 4.47 -4.70 -14.41
N THR A 146 3.33 -5.02 -15.03
CA THR A 146 3.26 -5.48 -16.42
C THR A 146 2.39 -4.61 -17.31
N ALA A 147 2.05 -3.38 -16.87
CA ALA A 147 1.16 -2.47 -17.58
C ALA A 147 1.53 -2.23 -19.06
N ASP A 148 2.83 -2.16 -19.40
CA ASP A 148 3.26 -2.01 -20.80
C ASP A 148 2.77 -3.16 -21.70
N LYS A 149 2.75 -4.39 -21.18
CA LYS A 149 2.23 -5.57 -21.91
C LYS A 149 0.70 -5.52 -22.04
N LEU A 150 0.04 -4.78 -21.14
CA LEU A 150 -1.41 -4.56 -21.13
C LEU A 150 -1.83 -3.31 -21.94
N GLY A 151 -0.87 -2.62 -22.57
CA GLY A 151 -1.12 -1.38 -23.32
C GLY A 151 -1.35 -0.15 -22.44
N GLY A 152 -0.75 -0.14 -21.25
CA GLY A 152 -0.83 0.92 -20.24
C GLY A 152 -1.89 0.66 -19.16
N PHE A 153 -2.21 1.70 -18.39
CA PHE A 153 -3.20 1.66 -17.30
C PHE A 153 -4.63 1.61 -17.84
N ARG A 154 -5.06 0.41 -18.27
CA ARG A 154 -6.38 0.18 -18.86
C ARG A 154 -7.20 -0.79 -18.03
N VAL A 155 -8.52 -0.59 -18.03
CA VAL A 155 -9.50 -1.52 -17.47
C VAL A 155 -9.42 -2.87 -18.17
N GLN A 156 -9.32 -3.96 -17.40
CA GLN A 156 -9.18 -5.35 -17.86
C GLN A 156 -10.53 -6.09 -17.81
N GLY A 157 -10.73 -7.12 -18.64
CA GLY A 157 -11.98 -7.90 -18.60
C GLY A 157 -13.18 -7.20 -19.26
N LYS A 158 -12.92 -6.36 -20.27
CA LYS A 158 -13.98 -5.66 -21.03
C LYS A 158 -14.67 -6.55 -22.06
N ASP A 159 -14.00 -7.59 -22.55
CA ASP A 159 -14.57 -8.61 -23.41
C ASP A 159 -14.64 -9.96 -22.69
N ALA A 160 -15.38 -10.88 -23.28
CA ALA A 160 -15.65 -12.19 -22.68
C ALA A 160 -14.38 -13.03 -22.51
N GLU A 161 -13.42 -12.94 -23.44
CA GLU A 161 -12.18 -13.72 -23.38
C GLU A 161 -11.31 -13.27 -22.20
N GLN A 162 -11.08 -11.96 -22.07
CA GLN A 162 -10.36 -11.39 -20.93
C GLN A 162 -11.07 -11.68 -19.60
N ALA A 163 -12.40 -11.59 -19.56
CA ALA A 163 -13.16 -11.87 -18.35
C ALA A 163 -13.04 -13.34 -17.92
N VAL A 164 -13.11 -14.28 -18.86
CA VAL A 164 -12.90 -15.71 -18.60
C VAL A 164 -11.47 -15.96 -18.13
N GLU A 165 -10.49 -15.30 -18.73
CA GLU A 165 -9.10 -15.41 -18.30
C GLU A 165 -8.92 -14.91 -16.84
N LEU A 166 -9.48 -13.76 -16.47
CA LEU A 166 -9.42 -13.27 -15.07
C LEU A 166 -10.05 -14.28 -14.08
N ILE A 167 -11.15 -14.92 -14.44
CA ILE A 167 -11.77 -15.98 -13.63
C ILE A 167 -10.83 -17.19 -13.50
N ARG A 168 -10.13 -17.57 -14.58
CA ARG A 168 -9.14 -18.65 -14.56
C ARG A 168 -7.96 -18.31 -13.65
N GLN A 169 -7.45 -17.08 -13.73
CA GLN A 169 -6.36 -16.58 -12.88
C GLN A 169 -6.74 -16.60 -11.41
N ALA A 170 -7.94 -16.11 -11.08
CA ALA A 170 -8.47 -16.12 -9.72
C ALA A 170 -8.53 -17.54 -9.13
N LYS A 171 -9.09 -18.49 -9.89
CA LYS A 171 -9.16 -19.91 -9.48
C LYS A 171 -7.79 -20.56 -9.37
N ALA A 172 -6.84 -20.17 -10.22
CA ALA A 172 -5.47 -20.68 -10.14
C ALA A 172 -4.80 -20.23 -8.84
N LEU A 173 -4.86 -18.94 -8.50
CA LEU A 173 -4.28 -18.42 -7.25
C LEU A 173 -4.97 -18.94 -5.99
N GLU A 174 -6.30 -19.08 -6.04
CA GLU A 174 -7.06 -19.75 -4.97
C GLU A 174 -6.55 -21.18 -4.75
N LYS A 175 -6.42 -21.96 -5.83
CA LYS A 175 -5.95 -23.36 -5.75
C LYS A 175 -4.55 -23.48 -5.14
N GLU A 176 -3.67 -22.53 -5.38
CA GLU A 176 -2.32 -22.52 -4.80
C GLU A 176 -2.30 -22.09 -3.33
N GLY A 177 -3.41 -21.53 -2.82
CA GLY A 177 -3.62 -21.24 -1.41
C GLY A 177 -3.45 -19.76 -1.02
N CYS A 178 -3.58 -18.82 -1.96
CA CYS A 178 -3.60 -17.39 -1.62
C CYS A 178 -4.68 -17.12 -0.56
N PHE A 179 -4.38 -16.32 0.47
CA PHE A 179 -5.36 -16.05 1.52
C PHE A 179 -6.39 -14.98 1.13
N ALA A 180 -6.07 -14.15 0.14
CA ALA A 180 -6.92 -13.11 -0.43
C ALA A 180 -6.45 -12.75 -1.84
N LEU A 181 -7.31 -12.07 -2.60
CA LEU A 181 -7.04 -11.69 -4.00
C LEU A 181 -7.43 -10.23 -4.26
N ILE A 182 -6.48 -9.41 -4.72
CA ILE A 182 -6.75 -8.08 -5.24
C ILE A 182 -7.27 -8.16 -6.68
N LEU A 183 -8.34 -7.42 -6.94
CA LEU A 183 -8.88 -7.16 -8.28
C LEU A 183 -8.71 -5.67 -8.60
N GLU A 184 -7.85 -5.34 -9.56
CA GLU A 184 -7.59 -3.95 -9.95
C GLU A 184 -8.18 -3.62 -11.33
N CYS A 185 -8.92 -2.51 -11.41
CA CYS A 185 -9.50 -2.00 -12.66
C CYS A 185 -10.30 -3.06 -13.45
N VAL A 186 -11.14 -3.83 -12.77
CA VAL A 186 -12.01 -4.87 -13.35
C VAL A 186 -13.48 -4.39 -13.35
N PRO A 187 -14.28 -4.59 -14.41
CA PRO A 187 -15.69 -4.24 -14.40
C PRO A 187 -16.44 -4.89 -13.22
N GLU A 188 -17.26 -4.09 -12.54
CA GLU A 188 -17.96 -4.47 -11.30
C GLU A 188 -18.70 -5.82 -11.41
N ARG A 189 -19.35 -6.10 -12.54
CA ARG A 189 -20.05 -7.37 -12.77
C ARG A 189 -19.10 -8.57 -12.84
N ILE A 190 -17.93 -8.41 -13.44
CA ILE A 190 -16.92 -9.47 -13.54
C ILE A 190 -16.27 -9.69 -12.17
N ALA A 191 -15.95 -8.61 -11.45
CA ALA A 191 -15.46 -8.69 -10.08
C ALA A 191 -16.46 -9.43 -9.16
N GLY A 192 -17.76 -9.17 -9.31
CA GLY A 192 -18.82 -9.90 -8.60
C GLY A 192 -18.84 -11.39 -8.91
N ILE A 193 -18.70 -11.78 -10.19
CA ILE A 193 -18.62 -13.19 -10.60
C ILE A 193 -17.39 -13.87 -9.97
N ILE A 194 -16.22 -13.22 -10.04
CA ILE A 194 -15.00 -13.75 -9.42
C ILE A 194 -15.18 -13.90 -7.91
N THR A 195 -15.71 -12.88 -7.24
CA THR A 195 -15.92 -12.85 -5.79
C THR A 195 -16.81 -14.00 -5.31
N GLN A 196 -17.88 -14.31 -6.06
CA GLN A 196 -18.77 -15.44 -5.76
C GLN A 196 -18.18 -16.79 -6.16
N GLY A 197 -17.28 -16.81 -7.14
CA GLY A 197 -16.74 -18.04 -7.74
C GLY A 197 -15.51 -18.62 -7.03
N ILE A 198 -14.94 -17.90 -6.05
CA ILE A 198 -13.80 -18.35 -5.23
C ILE A 198 -14.13 -18.24 -3.75
N SER A 199 -13.54 -19.10 -2.94
CA SER A 199 -13.70 -19.22 -1.48
C SER A 199 -12.91 -18.19 -0.69
N ILE A 200 -11.88 -17.59 -1.26
CA ILE A 200 -11.04 -16.59 -0.60
C ILE A 200 -11.61 -15.17 -0.76
N PRO A 201 -11.39 -14.25 0.20
CA PRO A 201 -11.83 -12.86 0.07
C PRO A 201 -11.20 -12.14 -1.13
N THR A 202 -11.98 -11.29 -1.77
CA THR A 202 -11.51 -10.38 -2.82
C THR A 202 -11.42 -8.94 -2.33
N ILE A 203 -10.36 -8.22 -2.68
CA ILE A 203 -10.17 -6.80 -2.35
C ILE A 203 -10.18 -5.99 -3.65
N GLY A 204 -11.12 -5.06 -3.79
CA GLY A 204 -11.25 -4.26 -5.00
C GLY A 204 -10.47 -2.94 -4.94
N ILE A 205 -9.87 -2.55 -6.07
CA ILE A 205 -9.44 -1.18 -6.34
C ILE A 205 -9.85 -0.83 -7.77
N GLY A 206 -10.87 0.02 -7.90
CA GLY A 206 -11.55 0.20 -9.19
C GLY A 206 -12.25 -1.06 -9.72
N ALA A 207 -12.60 -2.00 -8.84
CA ALA A 207 -13.34 -3.23 -9.16
C ALA A 207 -14.83 -3.23 -8.75
N GLY A 208 -15.35 -2.07 -8.32
CA GLY A 208 -16.75 -1.93 -7.92
C GLY A 208 -17.07 -2.51 -6.53
N ARG A 209 -18.35 -2.53 -6.18
CA ARG A 209 -18.81 -2.75 -4.79
C ARG A 209 -18.91 -4.22 -4.38
N TYR A 210 -18.82 -5.14 -5.33
CA TYR A 210 -19.11 -6.56 -5.11
C TYR A 210 -17.93 -7.35 -4.54
N CYS A 211 -16.72 -6.80 -4.51
CA CYS A 211 -15.58 -7.41 -3.79
C CYS A 211 -15.81 -7.45 -2.28
N ASP A 212 -15.20 -8.40 -1.58
CA ASP A 212 -15.31 -8.56 -0.12
C ASP A 212 -14.64 -7.43 0.68
N GLY A 213 -13.74 -6.68 0.06
CA GLY A 213 -13.10 -5.50 0.64
C GLY A 213 -12.69 -4.48 -0.39
N GLN A 214 -12.05 -3.40 0.05
CA GLN A 214 -11.53 -2.35 -0.82
C GLN A 214 -10.13 -1.90 -0.37
N VAL A 215 -9.29 -1.53 -1.34
CA VAL A 215 -7.99 -0.91 -1.12
C VAL A 215 -7.88 0.41 -1.88
N LEU A 216 -7.20 1.40 -1.29
CA LEU A 216 -6.78 2.62 -1.96
C LEU A 216 -5.33 2.96 -1.60
N VAL A 217 -4.69 3.75 -2.46
CA VAL A 217 -3.44 4.41 -2.14
C VAL A 217 -3.72 5.55 -1.16
N ILE A 218 -3.06 5.57 0.00
CA ILE A 218 -3.36 6.56 1.05
C ILE A 218 -3.17 8.00 0.60
N HIS A 219 -2.19 8.27 -0.26
CA HIS A 219 -1.92 9.60 -0.80
C HIS A 219 -3.09 10.09 -1.66
N ASP A 220 -3.72 9.20 -2.42
CA ASP A 220 -4.90 9.51 -3.22
C ASP A 220 -6.14 9.70 -2.33
N LEU A 221 -6.29 8.84 -1.31
CA LEU A 221 -7.37 8.93 -0.32
C LEU A 221 -7.38 10.28 0.39
N ILE A 222 -6.20 10.75 0.84
CA ILE A 222 -6.05 12.02 1.59
C ILE A 222 -5.78 13.23 0.69
N GLY A 223 -5.76 13.05 -0.64
CA GLY A 223 -5.57 14.15 -1.58
C GLY A 223 -4.19 14.79 -1.55
N LEU A 224 -3.14 14.01 -1.29
CA LEU A 224 -1.75 14.50 -1.25
C LEU A 224 -1.08 14.48 -2.63
N SER A 225 -1.42 13.50 -3.48
CA SER A 225 -0.75 13.21 -4.76
C SER A 225 -0.76 14.35 -5.77
N GLY A 226 -1.60 15.39 -5.60
CA GLY A 226 -1.62 16.61 -6.43
C GLY A 226 -1.97 16.44 -7.91
N ILE A 227 -2.15 15.20 -8.38
CA ILE A 227 -2.40 14.79 -9.77
C ILE A 227 -3.89 14.56 -10.06
N HIS A 228 -4.21 14.34 -11.33
CA HIS A 228 -5.52 13.84 -11.77
C HIS A 228 -5.76 12.46 -11.14
N LEU A 229 -6.73 12.38 -10.23
CA LEU A 229 -7.08 11.14 -9.56
C LEU A 229 -7.77 10.17 -10.55
N PRO A 230 -7.42 8.87 -10.53
CA PRO A 230 -8.17 7.86 -11.26
C PRO A 230 -9.66 7.90 -10.89
N LYS A 231 -10.54 7.58 -11.84
CA LYS A 231 -12.00 7.62 -11.67
C LYS A 231 -12.51 6.84 -10.43
N PHE A 232 -11.80 5.78 -10.04
CA PHE A 232 -12.19 4.94 -8.91
C PHE A 232 -11.81 5.52 -7.53
N VAL A 233 -11.02 6.59 -7.49
CA VAL A 233 -10.60 7.21 -6.24
C VAL A 233 -11.66 8.19 -5.77
N LYS A 234 -12.01 8.08 -4.48
CA LYS A 234 -12.69 9.14 -3.73
C LYS A 234 -11.67 9.86 -2.86
N LYS A 235 -11.51 11.17 -3.07
CA LYS A 235 -10.75 12.05 -2.17
C LYS A 235 -11.57 12.32 -0.91
N PHE A 236 -11.06 11.98 0.26
CA PHE A 236 -11.74 12.20 1.56
C PHE A 236 -11.34 13.52 2.22
N VAL A 237 -10.15 14.03 1.91
CA VAL A 237 -9.66 15.36 2.34
C VAL A 237 -8.69 15.92 1.30
N ASP A 238 -8.45 17.23 1.30
CA ASP A 238 -7.41 17.87 0.48
C ASP A 238 -6.19 18.23 1.33
N ALA A 239 -5.44 17.21 1.74
CA ALA A 239 -4.27 17.40 2.61
C ALA A 239 -3.21 18.28 1.95
N ARG A 240 -3.06 18.20 0.62
CA ARG A 240 -2.10 19.02 -0.12
C ARG A 240 -2.35 20.51 0.10
N SER A 241 -3.59 20.97 -0.04
CA SER A 241 -3.93 22.38 0.14
C SER A 241 -3.69 22.86 1.58
N VAL A 242 -4.02 22.02 2.56
CA VAL A 242 -3.79 22.31 3.99
C VAL A 242 -2.29 22.43 4.29
N ILE A 243 -1.49 21.47 3.82
CA ILE A 243 -0.04 21.45 4.02
C ILE A 243 0.62 22.64 3.31
N LEU A 244 0.22 22.93 2.06
CA LEU A 244 0.76 24.05 1.29
C LEU A 244 0.51 25.38 2.01
N ALA A 245 -0.73 25.62 2.46
CA ALA A 245 -1.08 26.84 3.19
C ALA A 245 -0.26 26.99 4.49
N ALA A 246 -0.03 25.91 5.23
CA ALA A 246 0.80 25.94 6.44
C ALA A 246 2.26 26.29 6.14
N ILE A 247 2.84 25.72 5.07
CA ILE A 247 4.21 26.02 4.64
C ILE A 247 4.33 27.48 4.15
N GLU A 248 3.36 27.96 3.39
CA GLU A 248 3.31 29.35 2.92
C GLU A 248 3.20 30.34 4.08
N GLN A 249 2.37 30.04 5.08
CA GLN A 249 2.24 30.85 6.28
C GLN A 249 3.56 30.88 7.07
N TYR A 250 4.18 29.72 7.31
CA TYR A 250 5.49 29.66 7.97
C TYR A 250 6.53 30.52 7.24
N ALA A 251 6.63 30.38 5.91
CA ALA A 251 7.56 31.16 5.11
C ALA A 251 7.25 32.66 5.17
N GLN A 252 5.98 33.05 5.24
CA GLN A 252 5.56 34.44 5.39
C GLN A 252 5.93 35.00 6.76
N GLU A 253 5.68 34.27 7.84
CA GLU A 253 5.99 34.69 9.20
C GLU A 253 7.50 34.86 9.43
N VAL A 254 8.31 33.94 8.90
CA VAL A 254 9.78 34.06 8.93
C VAL A 254 10.25 35.32 8.18
N ARG A 255 9.75 35.54 6.95
CA ARG A 255 10.15 36.71 6.14
C ARG A 255 9.74 38.04 6.78
N LYS A 256 8.67 38.05 7.57
CA LYS A 256 8.19 39.23 8.29
C LYS A 256 8.84 39.40 9.68
N GLY A 257 9.67 38.45 10.11
CA GLY A 257 10.23 38.45 11.47
C GLY A 257 9.18 38.23 12.57
N ILE A 258 8.04 37.62 12.23
CA ILE A 258 6.99 37.24 13.19
C ILE A 258 7.40 35.94 13.90
N PHE A 259 7.95 34.98 13.14
CA PHE A 259 8.49 33.74 13.66
C PHE A 259 10.03 33.73 13.58
N PRO A 260 10.74 33.27 14.63
CA PRO A 260 10.18 32.90 15.94
C PRO A 260 9.75 34.12 16.76
N SER A 261 8.66 33.98 17.50
CA SER A 261 8.28 34.91 18.57
C SER A 261 9.02 34.59 19.86
N ARG A 262 8.82 35.40 20.91
CA ARG A 262 9.48 35.23 22.22
C ARG A 262 9.20 33.87 22.86
N GLU A 263 7.98 33.36 22.75
CA GLU A 263 7.59 32.05 23.30
C GLU A 263 8.32 30.87 22.61
N HIS A 264 8.78 31.09 21.38
CA HIS A 264 9.53 30.14 20.57
C HIS A 264 11.05 30.37 20.64
N SER A 265 11.50 31.21 21.57
CA SER A 265 12.90 31.63 21.70
C SER A 265 13.43 31.39 23.11
N TYR A 266 14.72 31.09 23.22
CA TYR A 266 15.40 31.01 24.51
C TYR A 266 16.06 32.35 24.87
N GLU A 267 16.05 32.70 26.16
CA GLU A 267 16.61 33.96 26.66
C GLU A 267 17.96 33.75 27.35
N ILE A 268 18.83 34.75 27.24
CA ILE A 268 20.02 34.91 28.09
C ILE A 268 19.72 35.96 29.15
N LYS A 269 20.23 35.77 30.38
CA LYS A 269 20.12 36.80 31.43
C LYS A 269 20.92 38.04 31.00
N ASP A 270 20.35 39.22 31.20
CA ASP A 270 20.97 40.50 30.83
C ASP A 270 22.42 40.64 31.34
N ALA A 271 22.67 40.22 32.59
CA ALA A 271 24.00 40.28 33.20
C ALA A 271 25.07 39.43 32.46
N GLU A 272 24.69 38.30 31.88
CA GLU A 272 25.61 37.49 31.08
C GLU A 272 25.77 38.07 29.66
N PHE A 273 24.69 38.60 29.09
CA PHE A 273 24.73 39.27 27.79
C PHE A 273 25.63 40.51 27.79
N ASP A 274 25.61 41.29 28.87
CA ASP A 274 26.49 42.46 29.04
C ASP A 274 27.97 42.08 29.14
N LYS A 275 28.30 40.92 29.73
CA LYS A 275 29.67 40.41 29.73
C LYS A 275 30.13 40.07 28.31
N VAL A 276 29.26 39.43 27.52
CA VAL A 276 29.56 39.12 26.11
C VAL A 276 29.82 40.41 25.33
N LYS A 277 28.97 41.43 25.49
CA LYS A 277 29.16 42.72 24.82
C LYS A 277 30.49 43.40 25.17
N LYS A 278 30.95 43.28 26.41
CA LYS A 278 32.25 43.84 26.86
C LYS A 278 33.45 43.05 26.35
N ALA A 279 33.26 41.80 25.94
CA ALA A 279 34.31 40.91 25.46
C ALA A 279 34.52 40.96 23.93
N LEU A 280 33.62 41.62 23.20
CA LEU A 280 33.73 41.93 21.77
C LEU A 280 34.33 43.33 21.57
#